data_AF-A0A1I2EJ09-F1
#
_entry.id   AF-A0A1I2EJ09-F1
#
_cell.length_a   1.000
_cell.length_b   1.000
_cell.length_c   1.000
_cell.angle_alpha   90.00
_cell.angle_beta   90.00
_cell.angle_gamma   90.00
#
_symmetry.space_group_name_H-M   'P 1'
#
loop_
_entity.id
_entity.type
_entity.pdbx_description
1 polymer ?
#
loop_
_entity_poly.entity_id
_entity_poly.type
_entity_poly.pdbx_seq_one_letter_code
_entity_poly.pdbx_strand_id
1 'polypeptide(L)'
;MIIDIHAGHNPKGKVACGAADLLNESVENRIILDKCIKYLNTQGIKTYNSTCNNGYSVGDIINKIVYSVNSHKDTDIAVSLHFNAYKPQHHKDGKIMGCEVLHYDERTFKYGAQICKNLNNIGIPTHGTPNKIRRDLGFISRTNPLALLVEICFVDDIDDYNAYKGKEDLVAKAICEGLLLREYKPNSSDKQTVTKPEARPVIDDVKFVGNPTTTVEQMEAWAIANNAIGFAKLAKPCYDTCLKLGLDPGPVYAQTALETGWLYKNGTSQAGIDASYHNPCGLKTTAGGSDYDKTAHKRFKDWEEGFRAMGQHLLLYYGAEGYPLKNPLDPRHFPNLLGRAKTVVELGGQGKWNNNADYGKNIMKLYRKLLATEYKKKIESEFSPTVDTNNLTVVTYNNVADEPAALMLSRWLGYPIIPVSSVNFDRNAYAKIVHVGGSGAPTGSTVLAGKDRWETLDLVEKYIKDNLK
;
A
#
# COMPACT_ATOMS: atom_id res chain seq x y z
N MET A 1 1.14 6.61 1.38
CA MET A 1 2.47 7.08 0.97
C MET A 1 3.35 7.16 2.19
N ILE A 2 4.22 6.15 2.34
CA ILE A 2 5.31 6.06 3.29
C ILE A 2 6.58 6.01 2.45
N ILE A 3 7.53 6.89 2.77
CA ILE A 3 8.74 7.05 1.98
C ILE A 3 9.93 6.63 2.84
N ASP A 4 10.69 5.67 2.36
CA ASP A 4 12.05 5.47 2.86
C ASP A 4 12.98 6.37 2.06
N ILE A 5 13.72 7.22 2.74
CA ILE A 5 14.65 8.13 2.10
C ILE A 5 15.97 8.11 2.85
N HIS A 6 17.08 8.00 2.12
CA HIS A 6 18.39 7.95 2.73
C HIS A 6 19.40 8.79 1.95
N ALA A 7 20.44 9.23 2.66
CA ALA A 7 21.62 9.80 2.07
C ALA A 7 22.48 8.67 1.50
N GLY A 8 22.81 8.76 0.21
CA GLY A 8 23.82 7.91 -0.40
C GLY A 8 25.16 8.06 0.32
N HIS A 9 25.99 7.01 0.22
CA HIS A 9 27.36 6.97 0.73
C HIS A 9 27.53 7.07 2.25
N ASN A 10 28.75 6.76 2.68
CA ASN A 10 29.20 6.91 4.06
C ASN A 10 29.44 8.39 4.43
N PRO A 11 29.54 8.75 5.72
CA PRO A 11 29.88 10.10 6.14
C PRO A 11 31.20 10.59 5.55
N LYS A 12 31.32 11.90 5.34
CA LYS A 12 32.55 12.56 4.86
C LYS A 12 33.77 12.07 5.65
N GLY A 13 34.85 11.74 4.93
CA GLY A 13 36.11 11.28 5.52
C GLY A 13 36.15 9.79 5.84
N LYS A 14 35.09 9.03 5.58
CA LYS A 14 35.09 7.56 5.64
C LYS A 14 35.25 6.94 4.25
N VAL A 15 35.58 5.65 4.21
CA VAL A 15 35.59 4.87 2.97
C VAL A 15 34.25 4.99 2.24
N ALA A 16 34.29 5.14 0.92
CA ALA A 16 33.10 5.26 0.07
C ALA A 16 32.15 6.42 0.48
N CYS A 17 32.72 7.58 0.81
CA CYS A 17 31.98 8.82 1.14
C CYS A 17 31.62 9.69 -0.09
N GLY A 18 31.32 9.05 -1.23
CA GLY A 18 30.87 9.73 -2.45
C GLY A 18 31.93 10.59 -3.11
N ALA A 19 31.48 11.36 -4.11
CA ALA A 19 32.29 12.35 -4.80
C ALA A 19 32.47 13.62 -3.95
N ALA A 20 33.61 14.29 -4.12
CA ALA A 20 33.92 15.51 -3.38
C ALA A 20 34.78 16.43 -4.22
N ASP A 21 34.24 17.62 -4.47
CA ASP A 21 34.91 18.71 -5.15
C ASP A 21 34.38 20.06 -4.61
N LEU A 22 33.74 20.89 -5.44
CA LEU A 22 33.06 22.14 -5.04
C LEU A 22 31.96 21.87 -4.01
N LEU A 23 31.24 20.76 -4.19
CA LEU A 23 30.34 20.16 -3.20
C LEU A 23 30.93 18.85 -2.68
N ASN A 24 30.57 18.48 -1.46
CA ASN A 24 30.85 17.14 -0.95
C ASN A 24 29.55 16.33 -0.95
N GLU A 25 29.45 15.34 -1.82
CA GLU A 25 28.23 14.54 -2.01
C GLU A 25 27.69 14.00 -0.68
N SER A 26 28.55 13.39 0.15
CA SER A 26 28.12 12.84 1.43
C SER A 26 27.58 13.88 2.42
N VAL A 27 28.10 15.11 2.40
CA VAL A 27 27.57 16.20 3.23
C VAL A 27 26.23 16.68 2.69
N GLU A 28 26.17 16.97 1.39
CA GLU A 28 24.99 17.54 0.76
C GLU A 28 23.81 16.54 0.73
N ASN A 29 24.07 15.24 0.52
CA ASN A 29 23.06 14.18 0.65
C ASN A 29 22.37 14.22 2.02
N ARG A 30 23.13 14.44 3.10
CA ARG A 30 22.60 14.47 4.47
C ARG A 30 21.83 15.76 4.75
N ILE A 31 22.31 16.89 4.23
CA ILE A 31 21.59 18.18 4.31
C ILE A 31 20.23 18.08 3.61
N ILE A 32 20.20 17.56 2.39
CA ILE A 32 18.94 17.41 1.63
C ILE A 32 18.04 16.37 2.28
N LEU A 33 18.58 15.26 2.78
CA LEU A 33 17.81 14.26 3.52
C LEU A 33 17.06 14.86 4.71
N ASP A 34 17.75 15.62 5.58
CA ASP A 34 17.16 16.22 6.76
C ASP A 34 16.03 17.19 6.39
N LYS A 35 16.23 17.98 5.32
CA LYS A 35 15.23 18.90 4.79
C LYS A 35 14.04 18.17 4.17
N CYS A 36 14.27 17.09 3.43
CA CYS A 36 13.24 16.24 2.85
C CYS A 36 12.39 15.57 3.94
N ILE A 37 13.00 14.96 4.95
CA ILE A 37 12.29 14.35 6.08
C ILE A 37 11.45 15.40 6.80
N LYS A 38 12.02 16.57 7.10
CA LYS A 38 11.29 17.67 7.74
C LYS A 38 10.08 18.07 6.90
N TYR A 39 10.26 18.28 5.60
CA TYR A 39 9.19 18.68 4.69
C TYR A 39 8.10 17.60 4.58
N LEU A 40 8.46 16.36 4.33
CA LEU A 40 7.52 15.24 4.22
C LEU A 40 6.72 15.07 5.53
N ASN A 41 7.37 15.20 6.68
CA ASN A 41 6.69 15.15 7.97
C ASN A 41 5.69 16.32 8.14
N THR A 42 5.99 17.54 7.67
CA THR A 42 4.99 18.64 7.70
C THR A 42 3.81 18.38 6.78
N GLN A 43 4.00 17.58 5.72
CA GLN A 43 2.94 17.13 4.83
C GLN A 43 2.17 15.90 5.36
N GLY A 44 2.45 15.43 6.58
CA GLY A 44 1.83 14.25 7.17
C GLY A 44 2.25 12.93 6.53
N ILE A 45 3.37 12.92 5.80
CA ILE A 45 3.96 11.75 5.15
C ILE A 45 4.92 11.10 6.15
N LYS A 46 4.68 9.82 6.47
CA LYS A 46 5.60 9.06 7.30
C LYS A 46 6.87 8.77 6.53
N THR A 47 8.02 8.99 7.18
CA THR A 47 9.33 8.77 6.60
C THR A 47 10.16 7.77 7.40
N TYR A 48 10.91 6.94 6.69
CA TYR A 48 12.01 6.15 7.24
C TYR A 48 13.34 6.70 6.75
N ASN A 49 14.37 6.59 7.58
CA ASN A 49 15.73 6.99 7.23
C ASN A 49 16.67 5.79 7.33
N SER A 50 16.99 5.19 6.17
CA SER A 50 17.91 4.05 6.07
C SER A 50 19.37 4.42 5.79
N THR A 51 19.77 5.65 6.13
CA THR A 51 21.16 6.10 5.91
C THR A 51 22.17 5.23 6.65
N CYS A 52 23.13 4.68 5.91
CA CYS A 52 24.26 3.96 6.49
C CYS A 52 25.38 4.94 6.88
N ASN A 53 25.81 4.89 8.14
CA ASN A 53 26.86 5.77 8.67
C ASN A 53 28.16 5.06 9.08
N ASN A 54 28.23 3.75 8.89
CA ASN A 54 29.30 2.88 9.41
C ASN A 54 29.65 1.74 8.45
N GLY A 55 29.57 1.98 7.14
CA GLY A 55 30.00 1.00 6.16
C GLY A 55 31.53 0.88 6.11
N TYR A 56 32.06 -0.29 5.74
CA TYR A 56 33.51 -0.45 5.50
C TYR A 56 33.89 -0.65 4.02
N SER A 57 32.90 -0.71 3.12
CA SER A 57 33.09 -0.75 1.66
C SER A 57 31.81 -0.28 0.95
N VAL A 58 31.88 0.02 -0.35
CA VAL A 58 30.68 0.33 -1.16
C VAL A 58 29.65 -0.79 -1.08
N GLY A 59 30.08 -2.05 -1.20
CA GLY A 59 29.20 -3.21 -1.12
C GLY A 59 28.50 -3.34 0.23
N ASP A 60 29.24 -3.15 1.33
CA ASP A 60 28.69 -3.19 2.70
C ASP A 60 27.69 -2.05 2.94
N ILE A 61 27.97 -0.83 2.46
CA ILE A 61 27.04 0.31 2.54
C ILE A 61 25.73 -0.03 1.83
N ILE A 62 25.80 -0.47 0.56
CA ILE A 62 24.60 -0.81 -0.21
C ILE A 62 23.84 -1.95 0.46
N ASN A 63 24.53 -2.97 0.96
CA ASN A 63 23.88 -4.09 1.65
C ASN A 63 23.16 -3.64 2.94
N LYS A 64 23.77 -2.76 3.73
CA LYS A 64 23.15 -2.20 4.95
C LYS A 64 21.95 -1.30 4.63
N ILE A 65 22.07 -0.45 3.62
CA ILE A 65 20.96 0.39 3.13
C ILE A 65 19.82 -0.51 2.67
N VAL A 66 20.09 -1.43 1.73
CA VAL A 66 19.08 -2.36 1.20
C VAL A 66 18.45 -3.18 2.33
N TYR A 67 19.24 -3.68 3.29
CA TYR A 67 18.72 -4.39 4.45
C TYR A 67 17.79 -3.51 5.29
N SER A 68 18.19 -2.28 5.58
CA SER A 68 17.38 -1.33 6.37
C SER A 68 16.10 -0.94 5.63
N VAL A 69 16.18 -0.57 4.35
CA VAL A 69 15.01 -0.24 3.52
C VAL A 69 14.07 -1.44 3.43
N ASN A 70 14.62 -2.63 3.19
CA ASN A 70 13.86 -3.86 3.15
C ASN A 70 13.30 -4.26 4.52
N SER A 71 13.76 -3.68 5.63
CA SER A 71 13.18 -3.90 6.96
C SER A 71 11.91 -3.06 7.17
N HIS A 72 11.79 -1.93 6.48
CA HIS A 72 10.61 -1.04 6.49
C HIS A 72 9.56 -1.52 5.48
N LYS A 73 8.88 -2.64 5.78
CA LYS A 73 7.98 -3.35 4.84
C LYS A 73 6.77 -2.55 4.35
N ASP A 74 6.42 -1.47 5.02
CA ASP A 74 5.34 -0.54 4.71
C ASP A 74 5.77 0.62 3.79
N THR A 75 7.04 0.64 3.38
CA THR A 75 7.56 1.61 2.41
C THR A 75 6.87 1.48 1.05
N ASP A 76 6.23 2.54 0.58
CA ASP A 76 5.63 2.60 -0.75
C ASP A 76 6.70 2.85 -1.83
N ILE A 77 7.65 3.74 -1.51
CA ILE A 77 8.78 4.08 -2.38
C ILE A 77 10.04 4.34 -1.54
N ALA A 78 11.16 3.78 -2.00
CA ALA A 78 12.48 4.03 -1.46
C ALA A 78 13.26 4.99 -2.37
N VAL A 79 13.89 5.98 -1.76
CA VAL A 79 14.56 7.09 -2.44
C VAL A 79 15.99 7.16 -1.95
N SER A 80 16.94 7.06 -2.88
CA SER A 80 18.35 7.30 -2.62
C SER A 80 18.74 8.68 -3.14
N LEU A 81 19.23 9.56 -2.25
CA LEU A 81 19.70 10.90 -2.60
C LEU A 81 21.19 10.88 -2.90
N HIS A 82 21.57 11.41 -4.06
CA HIS A 82 22.93 11.46 -4.58
C HIS A 82 23.20 12.80 -5.29
N PHE A 83 24.50 13.08 -5.50
CA PHE A 83 24.97 14.14 -6.39
C PHE A 83 25.93 13.52 -7.40
N ASN A 84 25.80 13.93 -8.65
CA ASN A 84 26.56 13.37 -9.73
C ASN A 84 27.99 13.94 -9.75
N ALA A 85 28.86 13.37 -10.58
CA ALA A 85 30.19 13.90 -10.83
C ALA A 85 30.59 13.65 -12.30
N TYR A 86 31.26 14.62 -12.90
CA TYR A 86 31.84 14.48 -14.22
C TYR A 86 33.28 13.92 -14.14
N LYS A 87 33.82 13.43 -15.26
CA LYS A 87 35.23 13.03 -15.35
C LYS A 87 35.88 13.67 -16.58
N PRO A 88 37.01 14.38 -16.42
CA PRO A 88 37.72 14.69 -15.17
C PRO A 88 37.01 15.76 -14.31
N GLN A 89 37.32 15.77 -13.01
CA GLN A 89 36.81 16.69 -11.98
C GLN A 89 37.10 18.16 -12.37
N HIS A 90 36.26 19.10 -11.91
CA HIS A 90 36.19 20.53 -12.30
C HIS A 90 35.74 20.80 -13.75
N HIS A 91 34.42 20.74 -13.96
CA HIS A 91 33.75 21.21 -15.18
C HIS A 91 33.32 22.68 -15.05
N LYS A 92 33.52 23.46 -16.12
CA LYS A 92 33.11 24.86 -16.23
C LYS A 92 32.97 25.25 -17.70
N ASP A 93 31.73 25.32 -18.18
CA ASP A 93 31.43 25.78 -19.54
C ASP A 93 30.32 26.86 -19.57
N GLY A 94 29.85 27.31 -18.41
CA GLY A 94 28.76 28.27 -18.27
C GLY A 94 27.38 27.61 -18.39
N LYS A 95 27.28 26.27 -18.32
CA LYS A 95 26.03 25.53 -18.43
C LYS A 95 25.88 24.56 -17.26
N ILE A 96 24.73 24.67 -16.61
CA ILE A 96 24.32 23.74 -15.57
C ILE A 96 24.10 22.36 -16.22
N MET A 97 24.80 21.35 -15.69
CA MET A 97 24.68 19.96 -16.10
C MET A 97 23.36 19.34 -15.63
N GLY A 98 22.96 19.62 -14.39
CA GLY A 98 21.61 19.38 -13.92
C GLY A 98 21.33 18.00 -13.32
N CYS A 99 20.04 17.70 -13.17
CA CYS A 99 19.52 16.55 -12.43
C CYS A 99 19.16 15.36 -13.33
N GLU A 100 19.20 14.16 -12.75
CA GLU A 100 18.60 12.95 -13.34
C GLU A 100 18.03 12.00 -12.28
N VAL A 101 17.09 11.15 -12.69
CA VAL A 101 16.48 10.14 -11.84
C VAL A 101 16.61 8.76 -12.49
N LEU A 102 17.02 7.78 -11.69
CA LEU A 102 17.33 6.43 -12.10
C LEU A 102 16.29 5.45 -11.53
N HIS A 103 15.88 4.47 -12.33
CA HIS A 103 14.74 3.60 -12.07
C HIS A 103 15.04 2.13 -12.41
N TYR A 104 14.28 1.19 -11.82
CA TYR A 104 14.34 -0.22 -12.24
C TYR A 104 13.49 -0.48 -13.51
N ASP A 105 12.28 0.08 -13.53
CA ASP A 105 11.27 -0.02 -14.58
C ASP A 105 10.32 1.20 -14.56
N GLU A 106 9.32 1.18 -15.43
CA GLU A 106 8.40 2.31 -15.66
C GLU A 106 7.50 2.64 -14.46
N ARG A 107 7.38 1.76 -13.45
CA ARG A 107 6.49 1.98 -12.30
C ARG A 107 6.86 3.24 -11.51
N THR A 108 8.12 3.64 -11.51
CA THR A 108 8.61 4.84 -10.81
C THR A 108 8.83 6.05 -11.71
N PHE A 109 8.63 5.94 -13.03
CA PHE A 109 8.90 7.02 -13.99
C PHE A 109 8.11 8.30 -13.72
N LYS A 110 6.84 8.16 -13.32
CA LYS A 110 5.99 9.32 -13.00
C LYS A 110 6.58 10.20 -11.89
N TYR A 111 7.25 9.60 -10.89
CA TYR A 111 7.90 10.32 -9.81
C TYR A 111 9.15 11.03 -10.31
N GLY A 112 10.01 10.31 -11.05
CA GLY A 112 11.24 10.89 -11.61
C GLY A 112 10.95 12.04 -12.57
N ALA A 113 9.96 11.89 -13.46
CA ALA A 113 9.52 12.94 -14.36
C ALA A 113 9.04 14.19 -13.61
N GLN A 114 8.27 14.02 -12.54
CA GLN A 114 7.79 15.15 -11.74
C GLN A 114 8.91 15.80 -10.92
N ILE A 115 9.85 15.02 -10.35
CA ILE A 115 11.03 15.54 -9.65
C ILE A 115 11.88 16.40 -10.59
N CYS A 116 12.21 15.87 -11.78
CA CYS A 116 12.98 16.61 -12.79
C CYS A 116 12.27 17.89 -13.23
N LYS A 117 10.95 17.84 -13.44
CA LYS A 117 10.15 19.04 -13.76
C LYS A 117 10.24 20.09 -12.64
N ASN A 118 10.10 19.66 -11.39
CA ASN A 118 10.14 20.56 -10.24
C ASN A 118 11.52 21.17 -10.01
N LEU A 119 12.60 20.39 -10.17
CA LEU A 119 13.98 20.89 -10.09
C LEU A 119 14.28 21.89 -11.21
N ASN A 120 13.81 21.63 -12.43
CA ASN A 120 13.96 22.56 -13.56
C ASN A 120 13.28 23.90 -13.27
N ASN A 121 12.10 23.89 -12.64
CA ASN A 121 11.37 25.11 -12.27
C ASN A 121 12.11 25.99 -11.25
N ILE A 122 13.08 25.46 -10.50
CA ILE A 122 13.91 26.21 -9.54
C ILE A 122 15.32 26.49 -10.04
N GLY A 123 15.57 26.23 -11.34
CA GLY A 123 16.84 26.53 -12.00
C GLY A 123 17.86 25.40 -11.96
N ILE A 124 17.46 24.15 -11.71
CA ILE A 124 18.30 22.96 -11.87
C ILE A 124 17.75 22.15 -13.06
N PRO A 125 18.26 22.33 -14.28
CA PRO A 125 17.74 21.67 -15.47
C PRO A 125 17.97 20.17 -15.45
N THR A 126 17.48 19.46 -16.46
CA THR A 126 17.67 18.02 -16.63
C THR A 126 18.96 17.68 -17.36
N HIS A 127 19.69 16.67 -16.88
CA HIS A 127 20.88 16.14 -17.53
C HIS A 127 20.52 15.09 -18.59
N GLY A 128 20.93 15.33 -19.84
CA GLY A 128 20.81 14.36 -20.94
C GLY A 128 19.42 13.74 -21.06
N THR A 129 19.33 12.41 -20.91
CA THR A 129 18.05 11.68 -20.77
C THR A 129 17.73 11.53 -19.27
N PRO A 130 16.81 12.31 -18.68
CA PRO A 130 16.74 12.48 -17.23
C PRO A 130 15.97 11.40 -16.45
N ASN A 131 15.30 10.46 -17.12
CA ASN A 131 14.62 9.32 -16.48
C ASN A 131 15.18 8.03 -17.10
N LYS A 132 16.17 7.42 -16.43
CA LYS A 132 16.94 6.29 -16.99
C LYS A 132 16.60 4.98 -16.30
N ILE A 133 16.49 3.90 -17.08
CA ILE A 133 16.44 2.54 -16.54
C ILE A 133 17.85 2.07 -16.19
N ARG A 134 18.07 1.71 -14.93
CA ARG A 134 19.36 1.28 -14.36
C ARG A 134 19.19 0.09 -13.43
N ARG A 135 18.92 -1.07 -14.04
CA ARG A 135 18.73 -2.36 -13.33
C ARG A 135 20.02 -2.91 -12.72
N ASP A 136 21.17 -2.36 -13.07
CA ASP A 136 22.49 -2.73 -12.57
C ASP A 136 22.82 -2.09 -11.21
N LEU A 137 22.07 -1.07 -10.78
CA LEU A 137 22.34 -0.38 -9.51
C LEU A 137 21.86 -1.23 -8.32
N GLY A 138 22.80 -1.53 -7.41
CA GLY A 138 22.56 -2.46 -6.30
C GLY A 138 21.47 -2.04 -5.32
N PHE A 139 21.24 -0.74 -5.12
CA PHE A 139 20.11 -0.24 -4.32
C PHE A 139 18.78 -0.49 -5.06
N ILE A 140 18.68 -0.04 -6.31
CA ILE A 140 17.44 -0.11 -7.12
C ILE A 140 17.04 -1.56 -7.40
N SER A 141 18.00 -2.44 -7.66
CA SER A 141 17.75 -3.85 -8.05
C SER A 141 17.47 -4.79 -6.89
N ARG A 142 17.89 -4.45 -5.66
CA ARG A 142 17.80 -5.35 -4.49
C ARG A 142 16.86 -4.86 -3.40
N THR A 143 16.28 -3.69 -3.59
CA THR A 143 15.24 -3.15 -2.72
C THR A 143 13.88 -3.75 -3.10
N ASN A 144 13.11 -4.16 -2.09
CA ASN A 144 11.79 -4.77 -2.24
C ASN A 144 10.70 -3.76 -2.62
N PRO A 145 10.57 -2.58 -1.96
CA PRO A 145 9.66 -1.54 -2.43
C PRO A 145 10.09 -0.95 -3.77
N LEU A 146 9.19 -0.20 -4.42
CA LEU A 146 9.55 0.59 -5.58
C LEU A 146 10.74 1.50 -5.22
N ALA A 147 11.77 1.53 -6.06
CA ALA A 147 12.98 2.30 -5.78
C ALA A 147 13.30 3.27 -6.91
N LEU A 148 13.79 4.45 -6.54
CA LEU A 148 14.43 5.39 -7.44
C LEU A 148 15.65 6.03 -6.78
N LEU A 149 16.61 6.46 -7.59
CA LEU A 149 17.78 7.21 -7.15
C LEU A 149 17.75 8.58 -7.83
N VAL A 150 17.92 9.64 -7.05
CA VAL A 150 17.94 11.03 -7.54
C VAL A 150 19.38 11.52 -7.52
N GLU A 151 19.91 11.84 -8.69
CA GLU A 151 21.14 12.62 -8.87
C GLU A 151 20.76 14.09 -8.98
N ILE A 152 20.99 14.86 -7.91
CA ILE A 152 20.40 16.20 -7.74
C ILE A 152 21.06 17.23 -8.66
N CYS A 153 22.39 17.31 -8.64
CA CYS A 153 23.22 18.13 -9.51
C CYS A 153 24.67 17.61 -9.43
N PHE A 154 25.59 18.21 -10.18
CA PHE A 154 27.00 17.76 -10.24
C PHE A 154 27.86 18.42 -9.15
N VAL A 155 28.64 17.63 -8.41
CA VAL A 155 29.48 18.16 -7.31
C VAL A 155 30.71 18.93 -7.77
N ASP A 156 31.11 18.70 -9.01
CA ASP A 156 32.34 19.18 -9.63
C ASP A 156 32.09 20.14 -10.79
N ASP A 157 30.86 20.63 -10.92
CA ASP A 157 30.49 21.68 -11.86
C ASP A 157 30.15 22.99 -11.11
N ILE A 158 30.78 24.08 -11.53
CA ILE A 158 30.63 25.38 -10.86
C ILE A 158 29.26 26.02 -11.11
N ASP A 159 28.65 25.74 -12.26
CA ASP A 159 27.35 26.27 -12.63
C ASP A 159 26.25 25.54 -11.83
N ASP A 160 26.38 24.21 -11.64
CA ASP A 160 25.57 23.42 -10.70
C ASP A 160 25.76 23.89 -9.25
N TYR A 161 27.00 24.11 -8.80
CA TYR A 161 27.27 24.67 -7.46
C TYR A 161 26.52 25.98 -7.25
N ASN A 162 26.62 26.93 -8.19
CA ASN A 162 25.96 28.23 -8.10
C ASN A 162 24.43 28.13 -8.18
N ALA A 163 23.92 27.17 -8.95
CA ALA A 163 22.48 26.92 -9.05
C ALA A 163 21.90 26.31 -7.78
N TYR A 164 22.66 25.44 -7.10
CA TYR A 164 22.25 24.67 -5.93
C TYR A 164 22.50 25.37 -4.59
N LYS A 165 23.70 25.92 -4.37
CA LYS A 165 24.16 26.33 -3.03
C LYS A 165 23.31 27.49 -2.49
N GLY A 166 22.86 27.37 -1.24
CA GLY A 166 21.93 28.33 -0.62
C GLY A 166 20.45 28.12 -1.01
N LYS A 167 20.14 27.13 -1.86
CA LYS A 167 18.77 26.75 -2.25
C LYS A 167 18.36 25.36 -1.76
N GLU A 168 19.05 24.83 -0.75
CA GLU A 168 18.87 23.45 -0.28
C GLU A 168 17.42 23.16 0.15
N ASP A 169 16.72 24.12 0.77
CA ASP A 169 15.30 23.97 1.12
C ASP A 169 14.37 23.92 -0.10
N LEU A 170 14.69 24.70 -1.15
CA LEU A 170 13.91 24.69 -2.39
C LEU A 170 14.08 23.37 -3.13
N VAL A 171 15.32 22.85 -3.17
CA VAL A 171 15.67 21.56 -3.78
C VAL A 171 14.98 20.42 -3.06
N ALA A 172 15.09 20.35 -1.73
CA ALA A 172 14.41 19.33 -0.93
C ALA A 172 12.89 19.36 -1.16
N LYS A 173 12.29 20.56 -1.13
CA LYS A 173 10.85 20.73 -1.40
C LYS A 173 10.48 20.28 -2.82
N ALA A 174 11.25 20.63 -3.84
CA ALA A 174 11.00 20.23 -5.22
C ALA A 174 11.02 18.71 -5.41
N ILE A 175 11.99 18.02 -4.78
CA ILE A 175 12.08 16.55 -4.75
C ILE A 175 10.85 15.96 -4.05
N CYS A 176 10.51 16.45 -2.86
CA CYS A 176 9.36 15.95 -2.10
C CYS A 176 8.03 16.16 -2.82
N GLU A 177 7.78 17.33 -3.39
CA GLU A 177 6.58 17.57 -4.21
C GLU A 177 6.55 16.62 -5.42
N GLY A 178 7.72 16.33 -6.02
CA GLY A 178 7.84 15.37 -7.10
C GLY A 178 7.46 13.94 -6.68
N LEU A 179 7.93 13.50 -5.51
CA LEU A 179 7.52 12.23 -4.91
C LEU A 179 6.03 12.17 -4.62
N LEU A 180 5.41 13.30 -4.27
CA LEU A 180 3.96 13.40 -4.03
C LEU A 180 3.14 13.60 -5.32
N LEU A 181 3.78 13.60 -6.50
CA LEU A 181 3.18 13.86 -7.81
C LEU A 181 2.46 15.21 -7.87
N ARG A 182 3.08 16.22 -7.27
CA ARG A 182 2.61 17.59 -7.21
C ARG A 182 3.61 18.51 -7.91
N GLU A 183 3.10 19.57 -8.50
CA GLU A 183 3.96 20.61 -9.04
C GLU A 183 4.54 21.45 -7.92
N TYR A 184 5.83 21.75 -8.03
CA TYR A 184 6.44 22.78 -7.21
C TYR A 184 5.81 24.14 -7.55
N LYS A 185 5.16 24.75 -6.56
CA LYS A 185 4.71 26.14 -6.62
C LYS A 185 5.67 27.00 -5.78
N PRO A 186 6.40 27.95 -6.39
CA PRO A 186 7.12 28.95 -5.62
C PRO A 186 6.08 29.83 -4.92
N ASN A 187 5.93 29.68 -3.61
CA ASN A 187 5.13 30.62 -2.84
C ASN A 187 6.01 31.85 -2.56
N SER A 188 5.57 32.98 -3.10
CA SER A 188 5.97 34.33 -2.71
C SER A 188 5.91 34.49 -1.19
N SER A 189 7.08 34.79 -0.61
CA SER A 189 7.33 35.35 0.74
C SER A 189 6.76 34.63 1.97
N ASP A 190 7.68 34.24 2.85
CA ASP A 190 7.49 33.72 4.21
C ASP A 190 6.43 34.44 5.04
N LYS A 191 5.60 33.64 5.70
CA LYS A 191 5.28 33.79 7.13
C LYS A 191 4.80 32.45 7.69
N GLN A 192 5.58 31.92 8.64
CA GLN A 192 5.18 30.81 9.50
C GLN A 192 3.87 31.16 10.22
N THR A 193 2.84 30.36 9.99
CA THR A 193 1.74 30.19 10.94
C THR A 193 1.60 28.69 11.20
N VAL A 194 1.72 28.32 12.48
CA VAL A 194 1.38 26.99 12.97
C VAL A 194 -0.10 26.76 12.65
N THR A 195 -0.39 25.84 11.75
CA THR A 195 -1.77 25.41 11.46
C THR A 195 -1.95 23.95 11.86
N LYS A 196 -3.11 23.69 12.47
CA LYS A 196 -3.69 22.37 12.79
C LYS A 196 -3.57 21.41 11.59
N PRO A 197 -3.57 20.07 11.83
CA PRO A 197 -3.20 19.09 10.81
C PRO A 197 -4.06 19.26 9.57
N GLU A 198 -3.42 19.55 8.43
CA GLU A 198 -4.08 19.55 7.14
C GLU A 198 -4.45 18.11 6.76
N ALA A 199 -5.70 17.95 6.31
CA ALA A 199 -6.24 16.66 5.90
C ALA A 199 -5.45 16.08 4.72
N ARG A 200 -5.23 14.75 4.74
CA ARG A 200 -4.75 13.98 3.57
C ARG A 200 -5.54 14.40 2.32
N PRO A 201 -4.92 14.46 1.12
CA PRO A 201 -5.64 14.79 -0.11
C PRO A 201 -6.87 13.88 -0.23
N VAL A 202 -8.04 14.48 -0.30
CA VAL A 202 -9.29 13.74 -0.39
C VAL A 202 -9.33 13.14 -1.79
N ILE A 203 -9.25 11.81 -1.88
CA ILE A 203 -9.62 11.11 -3.13
C ILE A 203 -11.12 11.34 -3.29
N ASP A 204 -11.51 12.42 -3.95
CA ASP A 204 -12.91 12.86 -4.00
C ASP A 204 -13.80 11.85 -4.73
N ASP A 205 -13.26 11.22 -5.78
CA ASP A 205 -13.95 10.23 -6.60
C ASP A 205 -12.96 9.35 -7.39
N VAL A 206 -13.36 8.13 -7.73
CA VAL A 206 -12.58 7.19 -8.56
C VAL A 206 -13.46 6.46 -9.56
N LYS A 207 -12.87 5.83 -10.57
CA LYS A 207 -13.55 4.86 -11.43
C LYS A 207 -13.52 3.49 -10.77
N PHE A 208 -14.49 2.63 -11.10
CA PHE A 208 -14.41 1.20 -10.76
C PHE A 208 -13.51 0.42 -11.71
N VAL A 209 -13.29 0.90 -12.94
CA VAL A 209 -12.39 0.24 -13.89
C VAL A 209 -10.95 0.66 -13.67
N GLY A 210 -10.03 -0.28 -13.81
CA GLY A 210 -8.60 -0.02 -13.73
C GLY A 210 -7.85 -1.01 -12.86
N ASN A 211 -6.60 -0.66 -12.56
CA ASN A 211 -5.71 -1.51 -11.78
C ASN A 211 -6.13 -1.54 -10.31
N PRO A 212 -5.89 -2.66 -9.61
CA PRO A 212 -6.16 -2.75 -8.19
C PRO A 212 -5.38 -1.70 -7.38
N THR A 213 -6.10 -1.01 -6.50
CA THR A 213 -5.57 -0.01 -5.57
C THR A 213 -5.29 -0.58 -4.17
N THR A 214 -5.64 -1.85 -3.97
CA THR A 214 -5.52 -2.57 -2.71
C THR A 214 -5.03 -4.01 -2.95
N THR A 215 -4.87 -4.79 -1.89
CA THR A 215 -4.61 -6.23 -1.96
C THR A 215 -5.62 -6.99 -1.11
N VAL A 216 -5.68 -8.32 -1.29
CA VAL A 216 -6.53 -9.20 -0.47
C VAL A 216 -6.26 -8.99 1.02
N GLU A 217 -4.99 -8.94 1.42
CA GLU A 217 -4.60 -8.81 2.83
C GLU A 217 -4.99 -7.44 3.42
N GLN A 218 -4.99 -6.38 2.62
CA GLN A 218 -5.47 -5.07 3.04
C GLN A 218 -6.98 -5.05 3.24
N MET A 219 -7.71 -5.66 2.31
CA MET A 219 -9.17 -5.82 2.38
C MET A 219 -9.57 -6.64 3.61
N GLU A 220 -8.87 -7.74 3.88
CA GLU A 220 -9.06 -8.56 5.08
C GLU A 220 -8.76 -7.77 6.35
N ALA A 221 -7.61 -7.09 6.41
CA ALA A 221 -7.24 -6.28 7.56
C ALA A 221 -8.26 -5.17 7.83
N TRP A 222 -8.81 -4.56 6.78
CA TRP A 222 -9.80 -3.50 6.90
C TRP A 222 -11.13 -4.03 7.43
N ALA A 223 -11.59 -5.18 6.91
CA ALA A 223 -12.78 -5.87 7.39
C ALA A 223 -12.64 -6.26 8.87
N ILE A 224 -11.49 -6.81 9.25
CA ILE A 224 -11.18 -7.19 10.64
C ILE A 224 -11.16 -5.96 11.55
N ALA A 225 -10.52 -4.86 11.12
CA ALA A 225 -10.48 -3.60 11.90
C ALA A 225 -11.88 -2.98 12.12
N ASN A 226 -12.89 -3.38 11.35
CA ASN A 226 -14.28 -2.96 11.51
C ASN A 226 -15.16 -4.05 12.18
N ASN A 227 -14.54 -5.00 12.88
CA ASN A 227 -15.17 -6.12 13.57
C ASN A 227 -16.09 -6.95 12.66
N ALA A 228 -15.63 -7.20 11.42
CA ALA A 228 -16.39 -7.93 10.40
C ALA A 228 -15.59 -9.12 9.85
N ILE A 229 -15.28 -10.08 10.72
CA ILE A 229 -14.45 -11.26 10.37
C ILE A 229 -15.10 -12.10 9.26
N GLY A 230 -16.42 -12.33 9.33
CA GLY A 230 -17.15 -13.01 8.26
C GLY A 230 -17.02 -12.30 6.91
N PHE A 231 -17.06 -10.96 6.92
CA PHE A 231 -16.89 -10.15 5.71
C PHE A 231 -15.45 -10.22 5.15
N ALA A 232 -14.43 -10.36 6.00
CA ALA A 232 -13.04 -10.55 5.58
C ALA A 232 -12.91 -11.77 4.65
N LYS A 233 -13.70 -12.83 4.86
CA LYS A 233 -13.74 -14.04 4.02
C LYS A 233 -14.08 -13.75 2.55
N LEU A 234 -14.70 -12.60 2.26
CA LEU A 234 -15.08 -12.18 0.90
C LEU A 234 -13.98 -11.44 0.14
N ALA A 235 -12.87 -11.07 0.79
CA ALA A 235 -11.80 -10.29 0.18
C ALA A 235 -11.22 -10.98 -1.06
N LYS A 236 -10.80 -12.24 -0.93
CA LYS A 236 -10.21 -13.00 -2.05
C LYS A 236 -11.21 -13.25 -3.19
N PRO A 237 -12.44 -13.74 -2.96
CA PRO A 237 -13.45 -13.87 -4.02
C PRO A 237 -13.74 -12.56 -4.76
N CYS A 238 -13.83 -11.44 -4.04
CA CYS A 238 -14.01 -10.11 -4.63
C CYS A 238 -12.81 -9.74 -5.51
N TYR A 239 -11.60 -9.86 -4.95
CA TYR A 239 -10.35 -9.48 -5.59
C TYR A 239 -10.13 -10.23 -6.92
N ASP A 240 -10.16 -11.56 -6.87
CA ASP A 240 -9.93 -12.40 -8.04
C ASP A 240 -10.96 -12.14 -9.15
N THR A 241 -12.22 -11.92 -8.76
CA THR A 241 -13.30 -11.62 -9.72
C THR A 241 -13.12 -10.26 -10.37
N CYS A 242 -12.76 -9.24 -9.59
CA CYS A 242 -12.53 -7.89 -10.11
C CYS A 242 -11.39 -7.88 -11.13
N LEU A 243 -10.28 -8.58 -10.85
CA LEU A 243 -9.16 -8.69 -11.79
C LEU A 243 -9.57 -9.33 -13.12
N LYS A 244 -10.35 -10.41 -13.09
CA LYS A 244 -10.87 -11.06 -14.32
C LYS A 244 -11.74 -10.13 -15.17
N LEU A 245 -12.37 -9.13 -14.55
CA LEU A 245 -13.29 -8.19 -15.20
C LEU A 245 -12.65 -6.82 -15.50
N GLY A 246 -11.39 -6.59 -15.12
CA GLY A 246 -10.73 -5.28 -15.28
C GLY A 246 -11.24 -4.20 -14.31
N LEU A 247 -11.74 -4.62 -13.15
CA LEU A 247 -12.23 -3.74 -12.09
C LEU A 247 -11.19 -3.61 -10.97
N ASP A 248 -11.16 -2.43 -10.34
CA ASP A 248 -10.44 -2.20 -9.09
C ASP A 248 -11.24 -2.81 -7.91
N PRO A 249 -10.72 -3.83 -7.21
CA PRO A 249 -11.41 -4.47 -6.09
C PRO A 249 -11.60 -3.57 -4.87
N GLY A 250 -10.82 -2.50 -4.70
CA GLY A 250 -10.93 -1.59 -3.55
C GLY A 250 -12.32 -0.95 -3.41
N PRO A 251 -12.77 -0.14 -4.38
CA PRO A 251 -14.10 0.46 -4.34
C PRO A 251 -15.24 -0.57 -4.43
N VAL A 252 -15.06 -1.70 -5.12
CA VAL A 252 -16.07 -2.79 -5.19
C VAL A 252 -16.28 -3.43 -3.80
N TYR A 253 -15.20 -3.70 -3.08
CA TYR A 253 -15.27 -4.26 -1.73
C TYR A 253 -15.83 -3.27 -0.72
N ALA A 254 -15.49 -1.98 -0.84
CA ALA A 254 -16.10 -0.92 -0.04
C ALA A 254 -17.62 -0.79 -0.29
N GLN A 255 -18.06 -0.90 -1.53
CA GLN A 255 -19.48 -0.93 -1.88
C GLN A 255 -20.16 -2.17 -1.30
N THR A 256 -19.52 -3.33 -1.38
CA THR A 256 -20.04 -4.58 -0.78
C THR A 256 -20.24 -4.44 0.73
N ALA A 257 -19.29 -3.80 1.42
CA ALA A 257 -19.40 -3.54 2.86
C ALA A 257 -20.61 -2.64 3.18
N LEU A 258 -20.85 -1.62 2.36
CA LEU A 258 -22.01 -0.73 2.50
C LEU A 258 -23.33 -1.47 2.28
N GLU A 259 -23.44 -2.18 1.15
CA GLU A 259 -24.68 -2.84 0.71
C GLU A 259 -25.11 -3.98 1.61
N THR A 260 -24.13 -4.78 2.08
CA THR A 260 -24.43 -5.93 2.94
C THR A 260 -24.47 -5.57 4.42
N GLY A 261 -24.12 -4.32 4.79
CA GLY A 261 -23.88 -3.98 6.19
C GLY A 261 -22.79 -4.86 6.81
N TRP A 262 -21.66 -5.02 6.11
CA TRP A 262 -20.52 -5.85 6.50
C TRP A 262 -20.83 -7.34 6.64
N LEU A 263 -21.38 -7.94 5.57
CA LEU A 263 -21.88 -9.33 5.55
C LEU A 263 -22.97 -9.59 6.60
N TYR A 264 -23.93 -8.65 6.71
CA TYR A 264 -25.06 -8.77 7.61
C TYR A 264 -24.61 -9.04 9.07
N LYS A 265 -23.53 -8.39 9.51
CA LYS A 265 -22.93 -8.64 10.84
C LYS A 265 -23.91 -8.45 12.01
N ASN A 266 -25.02 -7.76 11.77
CA ASN A 266 -26.09 -7.49 12.73
C ASN A 266 -27.37 -8.32 12.47
N GLY A 267 -27.30 -9.44 11.74
CA GLY A 267 -28.44 -10.33 11.48
C GLY A 267 -28.76 -10.47 9.99
N THR A 268 -29.95 -10.05 9.57
CA THR A 268 -30.37 -10.05 8.16
C THR A 268 -30.45 -8.62 7.60
N SER A 269 -30.49 -8.48 6.28
CA SER A 269 -30.87 -7.22 5.65
C SER A 269 -32.31 -6.81 6.00
N GLN A 270 -32.70 -5.59 5.61
CA GLN A 270 -34.10 -5.15 5.68
C GLN A 270 -35.04 -6.03 4.85
N ALA A 271 -34.55 -6.62 3.76
CA ALA A 271 -35.27 -7.61 2.96
C ALA A 271 -35.38 -8.98 3.63
N GLY A 272 -34.65 -9.24 4.72
CA GLY A 272 -34.54 -10.56 5.31
C GLY A 272 -33.59 -11.50 4.55
N ILE A 273 -32.63 -10.97 3.79
CA ILE A 273 -31.56 -11.77 3.16
C ILE A 273 -30.31 -11.80 4.05
N ASP A 274 -29.53 -12.87 3.91
CA ASP A 274 -28.31 -13.14 4.68
C ASP A 274 -27.17 -13.64 3.77
N ALA A 275 -26.04 -14.04 4.37
CA ALA A 275 -24.85 -14.50 3.65
C ALA A 275 -25.11 -15.72 2.74
N SER A 276 -26.15 -16.52 2.99
CA SER A 276 -26.49 -17.68 2.16
C SER A 276 -26.95 -17.29 0.75
N TYR A 277 -27.33 -16.03 0.53
CA TYR A 277 -27.70 -15.52 -0.79
C TYR A 277 -26.51 -15.32 -1.72
N HIS A 278 -25.28 -15.26 -1.18
CA HIS A 278 -24.05 -14.94 -1.92
C HIS A 278 -24.18 -13.67 -2.77
N ASN A 279 -24.99 -12.71 -2.31
CA ASN A 279 -25.34 -11.50 -3.03
C ASN A 279 -24.55 -10.32 -2.45
N PRO A 280 -23.53 -9.79 -3.14
CA PRO A 280 -22.61 -8.78 -2.59
C PRO A 280 -23.19 -7.36 -2.58
N CYS A 281 -24.33 -7.13 -3.25
CA CYS A 281 -24.84 -5.78 -3.46
C CYS A 281 -26.37 -5.66 -3.45
N GLY A 282 -27.08 -6.68 -2.96
CA GLY A 282 -28.54 -6.68 -2.94
C GLY A 282 -29.20 -6.71 -4.32
N LEU A 283 -28.52 -7.26 -5.34
CA LEU A 283 -29.09 -7.36 -6.69
C LEU A 283 -30.43 -8.11 -6.66
N LYS A 284 -31.47 -7.50 -7.23
CA LYS A 284 -32.80 -8.11 -7.37
C LYS A 284 -32.87 -9.02 -8.58
N THR A 285 -33.84 -9.94 -8.61
CA THR A 285 -34.20 -10.68 -9.82
C THR A 285 -34.65 -9.72 -10.94
N THR A 286 -34.80 -10.22 -12.18
CA THR A 286 -35.23 -9.40 -13.32
C THR A 286 -36.60 -8.75 -13.06
N ALA A 287 -37.55 -9.50 -12.49
CA ALA A 287 -38.87 -9.01 -12.13
C ALA A 287 -38.82 -7.86 -11.09
N GLY A 288 -37.78 -7.82 -10.25
CA GLY A 288 -37.65 -6.85 -9.18
C GLY A 288 -38.56 -7.19 -8.00
N GLY A 289 -39.11 -6.16 -7.35
CA GLY A 289 -39.97 -6.29 -6.17
C GLY A 289 -39.59 -5.32 -5.07
N SER A 290 -40.21 -5.49 -3.89
CA SER A 290 -39.99 -4.64 -2.72
C SER A 290 -38.57 -4.77 -2.16
N ASP A 291 -38.03 -3.68 -1.61
CA ASP A 291 -36.76 -3.70 -0.84
C ASP A 291 -36.88 -4.50 0.47
N TYR A 292 -38.10 -4.81 0.90
CA TYR A 292 -38.39 -5.58 2.12
C TYR A 292 -38.73 -7.05 1.84
N ASP A 293 -38.62 -7.51 0.59
CA ASP A 293 -38.98 -8.87 0.16
C ASP A 293 -37.75 -9.69 -0.24
N LYS A 294 -37.45 -10.73 0.54
CA LYS A 294 -36.32 -11.64 0.26
C LYS A 294 -36.44 -12.34 -1.11
N THR A 295 -37.64 -12.58 -1.61
CA THR A 295 -37.87 -13.30 -2.88
C THR A 295 -37.61 -12.43 -4.10
N ALA A 296 -37.66 -11.10 -3.93
CA ALA A 296 -37.24 -10.14 -4.95
C ALA A 296 -35.73 -10.15 -5.19
N HIS A 297 -34.94 -10.72 -4.28
CA HIS A 297 -33.48 -10.67 -4.31
C HIS A 297 -32.87 -11.93 -4.93
N LYS A 298 -31.84 -11.75 -5.76
CA LYS A 298 -31.16 -12.86 -6.42
C LYS A 298 -30.31 -13.62 -5.40
N ARG A 299 -30.52 -14.94 -5.34
CA ARG A 299 -29.59 -15.89 -4.74
C ARG A 299 -28.62 -16.38 -5.82
N PHE A 300 -27.33 -16.27 -5.55
CA PHE A 300 -26.26 -16.80 -6.40
C PHE A 300 -25.76 -18.13 -5.84
N LYS A 301 -25.17 -18.95 -6.71
CA LYS A 301 -24.62 -20.26 -6.35
C LYS A 301 -23.52 -20.12 -5.30
N ASP A 302 -22.62 -19.16 -5.50
CA ASP A 302 -21.47 -18.88 -4.66
C ASP A 302 -21.06 -17.40 -4.77
N TRP A 303 -20.12 -16.97 -3.94
CA TRP A 303 -19.65 -15.59 -3.92
C TRP A 303 -18.95 -15.18 -5.23
N GLU A 304 -18.32 -16.10 -5.96
CA GLU A 304 -17.70 -15.78 -7.25
C GLU A 304 -18.78 -15.41 -8.28
N GLU A 305 -19.86 -16.19 -8.37
CA GLU A 305 -21.00 -15.85 -9.26
C GLU A 305 -21.64 -14.50 -8.85
N GLY A 306 -21.81 -14.26 -7.55
CA GLY A 306 -22.35 -13.00 -7.03
C GLY A 306 -21.48 -11.78 -7.36
N PHE A 307 -20.17 -11.87 -7.14
CA PHE A 307 -19.23 -10.79 -7.51
C PHE A 307 -19.14 -10.60 -9.02
N ARG A 308 -19.27 -11.67 -9.82
CA ARG A 308 -19.32 -11.56 -11.29
C ARG A 308 -20.55 -10.80 -11.74
N ALA A 309 -21.73 -11.08 -11.16
CA ALA A 309 -22.96 -10.35 -11.46
C ALA A 309 -22.86 -8.87 -11.05
N MET A 310 -22.34 -8.58 -9.85
CA MET A 310 -22.08 -7.20 -9.42
C MET A 310 -21.11 -6.46 -10.35
N GLY A 311 -20.01 -7.11 -10.73
CA GLY A 311 -19.03 -6.53 -11.65
C GLY A 311 -19.60 -6.26 -13.05
N GLN A 312 -20.43 -7.16 -13.57
CA GLN A 312 -21.15 -6.93 -14.82
C GLN A 312 -22.10 -5.73 -14.73
N HIS A 313 -22.81 -5.59 -13.61
CA HIS A 313 -23.69 -4.44 -13.37
C HIS A 313 -22.89 -3.12 -13.34
N LEU A 314 -21.75 -3.10 -12.64
CA LEU A 314 -20.86 -1.94 -12.58
C LEU A 314 -20.29 -1.57 -13.96
N LEU A 315 -19.85 -2.55 -14.76
CA LEU A 315 -19.34 -2.32 -16.11
C LEU A 315 -20.43 -1.83 -17.08
N LEU A 316 -21.69 -2.24 -16.88
CA LEU A 316 -22.83 -1.70 -17.61
C LEU A 316 -23.04 -0.22 -17.27
N TYR A 317 -23.12 0.14 -15.98
CA TYR A 317 -23.21 1.53 -15.55
C TYR A 317 -22.04 2.37 -16.05
N TYR A 318 -20.82 1.82 -16.05
CA TYR A 318 -19.63 2.46 -16.61
C TYR A 318 -19.74 2.66 -18.12
N GLY A 319 -20.49 1.84 -18.83
CA GLY A 319 -20.50 1.84 -20.30
C GLY A 319 -19.21 1.29 -20.87
N ALA A 320 -18.76 0.14 -20.34
CA ALA A 320 -17.59 -0.56 -20.84
C ALA A 320 -17.80 -1.06 -22.27
N GLU A 321 -16.71 -1.16 -23.02
CA GLU A 321 -16.74 -1.76 -24.37
C GLU A 321 -17.26 -3.20 -24.30
N GLY A 322 -18.15 -3.57 -25.24
CA GLY A 322 -18.80 -4.88 -25.27
C GLY A 322 -20.02 -5.02 -24.36
N TYR A 323 -20.46 -3.95 -23.68
CA TYR A 323 -21.69 -3.92 -22.88
C TYR A 323 -22.83 -3.20 -23.65
N PRO A 324 -24.10 -3.62 -23.49
CA PRO A 324 -24.57 -4.71 -22.62
C PRO A 324 -24.20 -6.12 -23.14
N LEU A 325 -24.00 -7.06 -22.21
CA LEU A 325 -23.72 -8.45 -22.52
C LEU A 325 -24.97 -9.17 -23.03
N LYS A 326 -24.78 -10.15 -23.91
CA LYS A 326 -25.87 -10.97 -24.45
C LYS A 326 -26.46 -11.94 -23.42
N ASN A 327 -25.61 -12.57 -22.60
CA ASN A 327 -25.99 -13.56 -21.58
C ASN A 327 -25.34 -13.22 -20.22
N PRO A 328 -25.80 -12.17 -19.53
CA PRO A 328 -25.24 -11.74 -18.25
C PRO A 328 -25.70 -12.64 -17.09
N LEU A 329 -24.86 -12.74 -16.06
CA LEU A 329 -25.23 -13.24 -14.73
C LEU A 329 -26.00 -12.18 -13.93
N ASP A 330 -25.76 -10.90 -14.23
CA ASP A 330 -26.55 -9.78 -13.72
C ASP A 330 -28.02 -9.89 -14.20
N PRO A 331 -28.99 -10.19 -13.31
CA PRO A 331 -30.39 -10.27 -13.68
C PRO A 331 -31.03 -8.92 -14.02
N ARG A 332 -30.33 -7.81 -13.72
CA ARG A 332 -30.76 -6.42 -13.97
C ARG A 332 -29.90 -5.73 -15.02
N HIS A 333 -29.35 -6.50 -15.96
CA HIS A 333 -28.49 -6.04 -17.04
C HIS A 333 -29.26 -5.29 -18.15
N PHE A 334 -30.03 -4.27 -17.78
CA PHE A 334 -30.93 -3.57 -18.69
C PHE A 334 -30.15 -2.58 -19.56
N PRO A 335 -30.33 -2.59 -20.90
CA PRO A 335 -29.58 -1.72 -21.81
C PRO A 335 -29.67 -0.22 -21.49
N ASN A 336 -30.77 0.24 -20.89
CA ASN A 336 -30.98 1.64 -20.53
C ASN A 336 -30.05 2.13 -19.40
N LEU A 337 -29.33 1.24 -18.71
CA LEU A 337 -28.34 1.56 -17.68
C LEU A 337 -26.95 1.87 -18.26
N LEU A 338 -26.72 1.59 -19.54
CA LEU A 338 -25.42 1.74 -20.18
C LEU A 338 -24.88 3.16 -20.04
N GLY A 339 -23.69 3.29 -19.44
CA GLY A 339 -22.98 4.57 -19.34
C GLY A 339 -23.59 5.58 -18.36
N ARG A 340 -24.51 5.14 -17.48
CA ARG A 340 -25.14 6.02 -16.50
C ARG A 340 -24.22 6.48 -15.36
N ALA A 341 -23.11 5.84 -15.08
CA ALA A 341 -22.16 6.30 -14.05
C ALA A 341 -20.73 5.89 -14.39
N LYS A 342 -19.86 6.86 -14.64
CA LYS A 342 -18.44 6.66 -14.97
C LYS A 342 -17.55 6.53 -13.73
N THR A 343 -18.03 6.98 -12.57
CA THR A 343 -17.27 7.00 -11.31
C THR A 343 -18.10 6.48 -10.13
N VAL A 344 -17.44 6.30 -8.98
CA VAL A 344 -18.08 5.83 -7.74
C VAL A 344 -19.13 6.83 -7.24
N VAL A 345 -18.80 8.13 -7.21
CA VAL A 345 -19.75 9.16 -6.75
C VAL A 345 -20.98 9.22 -7.66
N GLU A 346 -20.83 9.05 -8.97
CA GLU A 346 -21.93 9.07 -9.94
C GLU A 346 -22.94 7.91 -9.81
N LEU A 347 -22.64 6.88 -9.01
CA LEU A 347 -23.61 5.84 -8.68
C LEU A 347 -24.79 6.35 -7.82
N GLY A 348 -24.64 7.51 -7.18
CA GLY A 348 -25.70 8.15 -6.41
C GLY A 348 -26.53 9.14 -7.23
N GLY A 349 -27.84 9.14 -7.01
CA GLY A 349 -28.79 10.09 -7.60
C GLY A 349 -29.89 9.44 -8.43
N GLN A 350 -30.87 10.23 -8.83
CA GLN A 350 -32.07 9.74 -9.52
C GLN A 350 -31.71 8.94 -10.78
N GLY A 351 -32.19 7.70 -10.85
CA GLY A 351 -31.96 6.83 -12.00
C GLY A 351 -30.53 6.29 -12.14
N LYS A 352 -29.71 6.42 -11.08
CA LYS A 352 -28.38 5.79 -10.96
C LYS A 352 -28.51 4.43 -10.27
N TRP A 353 -27.42 3.93 -9.66
CA TRP A 353 -27.44 2.67 -8.91
C TRP A 353 -28.34 2.79 -7.67
N ASN A 354 -28.24 3.92 -6.98
CA ASN A 354 -29.07 4.24 -5.83
C ASN A 354 -29.60 5.67 -5.98
N ASN A 355 -30.91 5.87 -5.75
CA ASN A 355 -31.54 7.18 -5.87
C ASN A 355 -31.03 8.21 -4.85
N ASN A 356 -30.36 7.77 -3.78
CA ASN A 356 -29.70 8.66 -2.82
C ASN A 356 -28.44 9.30 -3.45
N ALA A 357 -28.42 10.63 -3.53
CA ALA A 357 -27.30 11.40 -4.09
C ALA A 357 -25.98 11.23 -3.32
N ASP A 358 -26.03 10.85 -2.04
CA ASP A 358 -24.83 10.64 -1.22
C ASP A 358 -24.33 9.19 -1.24
N TYR A 359 -25.01 8.29 -1.95
CA TYR A 359 -24.66 6.86 -2.00
C TYR A 359 -23.19 6.64 -2.42
N GLY A 360 -22.78 7.20 -3.55
CA GLY A 360 -21.40 7.08 -4.02
C GLY A 360 -20.37 7.73 -3.08
N LYS A 361 -20.72 8.85 -2.43
CA LYS A 361 -19.87 9.50 -1.42
C LYS A 361 -19.68 8.61 -0.18
N ASN A 362 -20.71 7.86 0.21
CA ASN A 362 -20.64 6.92 1.32
C ASN A 362 -19.72 5.73 0.99
N ILE A 363 -19.74 5.24 -0.26
CA ILE A 363 -18.75 4.25 -0.72
C ILE A 363 -17.33 4.84 -0.63
N MET A 364 -17.13 6.06 -1.15
CA MET A 364 -15.82 6.72 -1.09
C MET A 364 -15.30 6.91 0.34
N LYS A 365 -16.20 7.19 1.31
CA LYS A 365 -15.83 7.27 2.73
C LYS A 365 -15.30 5.93 3.27
N LEU A 366 -15.93 4.81 2.90
CA LEU A 366 -15.47 3.48 3.29
C LEU A 366 -14.18 3.09 2.56
N TYR A 367 -14.11 3.36 1.27
CA TYR A 367 -12.94 3.08 0.43
C TYR A 367 -11.70 3.85 0.91
N ARG A 368 -11.82 5.13 1.28
CA ARG A 368 -10.72 5.90 1.87
C ARG A 368 -10.22 5.27 3.18
N LYS A 369 -11.12 4.72 4.00
CA LYS A 369 -10.74 3.99 5.22
C LYS A 369 -10.04 2.67 4.90
N LEU A 370 -10.48 1.96 3.86
CA LEU A 370 -9.83 0.75 3.36
C LEU A 370 -8.39 1.06 2.93
N LEU A 371 -8.19 2.06 2.06
CA LEU A 371 -6.86 2.48 1.63
C LEU A 371 -5.96 2.96 2.78
N ALA A 372 -6.56 3.54 3.81
CA ALA A 372 -5.84 3.97 5.02
C ALA A 372 -5.52 2.82 5.98
N THR A 373 -5.98 1.59 5.72
CA THR A 373 -5.76 0.46 6.61
C THR A 373 -4.36 -0.12 6.41
N GLU A 374 -3.60 -0.14 7.50
CA GLU A 374 -2.31 -0.82 7.58
C GLU A 374 -2.50 -2.34 7.70
N TYR A 375 -1.78 -3.09 6.88
CA TYR A 375 -1.79 -4.55 6.87
C TYR A 375 -0.36 -5.06 6.69
N LYS A 376 0.04 -6.07 7.47
CA LYS A 376 1.38 -6.64 7.42
C LYS A 376 1.41 -7.71 6.32
N LYS A 377 2.32 -7.57 5.36
CA LYS A 377 2.65 -8.64 4.41
C LYS A 377 3.56 -9.67 5.11
N LYS A 378 3.24 -10.96 4.96
CA LYS A 378 3.89 -12.13 5.55
C LYS A 378 5.42 -12.00 5.63
N ILE A 379 5.97 -12.07 6.84
CA ILE A 379 7.39 -12.32 7.12
C ILE A 379 7.45 -13.64 7.88
N GLU A 380 8.05 -14.66 7.29
CA GLU A 380 8.65 -15.75 8.08
C GLU A 380 9.87 -15.15 8.77
N SER A 381 9.79 -14.91 10.08
CA SER A 381 10.93 -14.36 10.83
C SER A 381 11.76 -15.48 11.45
N GLU A 382 13.06 -15.47 11.21
CA GLU A 382 14.04 -16.16 12.04
C GLU A 382 14.20 -15.41 13.37
N PHE A 383 14.09 -16.13 14.49
CA PHE A 383 14.31 -15.60 15.83
C PHE A 383 15.82 -15.44 16.11
N SER A 384 16.21 -14.32 16.73
CA SER A 384 17.54 -14.12 17.29
C SER A 384 17.58 -14.61 18.76
N PRO A 385 18.59 -15.38 19.19
CA PRO A 385 18.54 -16.25 20.37
C PRO A 385 18.77 -15.56 21.74
N THR A 386 18.30 -14.33 21.95
CA THR A 386 18.60 -13.58 23.19
C THR A 386 17.39 -13.07 23.96
N VAL A 387 16.18 -13.53 23.64
CA VAL A 387 14.98 -13.26 24.46
C VAL A 387 14.86 -14.35 25.53
N ASP A 388 14.53 -14.00 26.77
CA ASP A 388 14.19 -15.00 27.79
C ASP A 388 12.87 -15.68 27.42
N THR A 389 12.96 -16.81 26.74
CA THR A 389 11.83 -17.55 26.16
C THR A 389 11.06 -18.36 27.21
N ASN A 390 11.59 -18.51 28.44
CA ASN A 390 11.02 -19.32 29.51
C ASN A 390 9.68 -18.82 30.07
N ASN A 391 9.25 -17.60 29.69
CA ASN A 391 7.95 -17.03 30.08
C ASN A 391 7.08 -16.60 28.87
N LEU A 392 7.51 -16.90 27.64
CA LEU A 392 6.87 -16.41 26.43
C LEU A 392 5.77 -17.36 25.93
N THR A 393 4.62 -16.79 25.53
CA THR A 393 3.60 -17.51 24.76
C THR A 393 3.81 -17.24 23.28
N VAL A 394 3.93 -18.29 22.47
CA VAL A 394 4.08 -18.19 21.01
C VAL A 394 2.93 -18.86 20.29
N VAL A 395 2.62 -18.35 19.10
CA VAL A 395 1.66 -18.93 18.17
C VAL A 395 2.43 -19.70 17.10
N THR A 396 2.01 -20.92 16.82
CA THR A 396 2.60 -21.74 15.75
C THR A 396 1.55 -22.20 14.76
N TYR A 397 1.97 -22.49 13.53
CA TYR A 397 1.13 -23.12 12.51
C TYR A 397 2.02 -23.98 11.62
N ASN A 398 1.43 -24.97 10.94
CA ASN A 398 2.17 -25.87 10.05
C ASN A 398 1.83 -25.62 8.58
N ASN A 399 0.56 -25.41 8.25
CA ASN A 399 0.10 -25.19 6.89
C ASN A 399 -0.17 -23.70 6.65
N VAL A 400 0.24 -23.19 5.47
CA VAL A 400 -0.07 -21.82 5.02
C VAL A 400 -1.57 -21.50 4.99
N ALA A 401 -2.43 -22.52 4.91
CA ALA A 401 -3.88 -22.33 5.01
C ALA A 401 -4.35 -21.87 6.41
N ASP A 402 -3.59 -22.20 7.47
CA ASP A 402 -3.90 -21.89 8.87
C ASP A 402 -3.23 -20.59 9.33
N GLU A 403 -2.31 -20.06 8.53
CA GLU A 403 -1.59 -18.83 8.82
C GLU A 403 -2.49 -17.61 9.06
N PRO A 404 -3.56 -17.34 8.27
CA PRO A 404 -4.42 -16.19 8.53
C PRO A 404 -5.03 -16.23 9.95
N ALA A 405 -5.41 -17.42 10.41
CA ALA A 405 -5.94 -17.64 11.76
C ALA A 405 -4.83 -17.47 12.82
N ALA A 406 -3.60 -17.94 12.55
CA ALA A 406 -2.44 -17.69 13.42
C ALA A 406 -2.11 -16.18 13.55
N LEU A 407 -2.09 -15.45 12.42
CA LEU A 407 -1.87 -14.00 12.35
C LEU A 407 -2.90 -13.22 13.17
N MET A 408 -4.16 -13.69 13.23
CA MET A 408 -5.17 -13.09 14.08
C MET A 408 -4.80 -13.17 15.57
N LEU A 409 -4.40 -14.34 16.09
CA LEU A 409 -3.99 -14.47 17.49
C LEU A 409 -2.84 -13.52 17.87
N SER A 410 -1.81 -13.47 17.03
CA SER A 410 -0.66 -12.59 17.25
C SER A 410 -1.05 -11.13 17.30
N ARG A 411 -1.93 -10.69 16.39
CA ARG A 411 -2.37 -9.30 16.32
C ARG A 411 -3.15 -8.89 17.56
N TRP A 412 -4.00 -9.76 18.09
CA TRP A 412 -4.93 -9.42 19.17
C TRP A 412 -4.37 -9.68 20.57
N LEU A 413 -3.48 -10.66 20.73
CA LEU A 413 -2.90 -11.02 22.03
C LEU A 413 -1.41 -10.64 22.13
N GLY A 414 -0.80 -10.14 21.06
CA GLY A 414 0.61 -9.74 21.02
C GLY A 414 1.60 -10.91 21.00
N TYR A 415 1.13 -12.15 20.81
CA TYR A 415 1.99 -13.33 20.82
C TYR A 415 2.83 -13.42 19.54
N PRO A 416 4.13 -13.72 19.60
CA PRO A 416 4.94 -13.93 18.41
C PRO A 416 4.49 -15.17 17.61
N ILE A 417 4.62 -15.14 16.28
CA ILE A 417 4.29 -16.28 15.40
C ILE A 417 5.54 -16.95 14.90
N ILE A 418 5.55 -18.28 14.92
CA ILE A 418 6.64 -19.10 14.38
C ILE A 418 6.04 -20.28 13.59
N PRO A 419 6.27 -20.39 12.28
CA PRO A 419 5.95 -21.61 11.54
C PRO A 419 6.70 -22.82 12.13
N VAL A 420 6.03 -23.96 12.26
CA VAL A 420 6.70 -25.18 12.77
C VAL A 420 7.83 -25.64 11.82
N SER A 421 7.74 -25.29 10.54
CA SER A 421 8.76 -25.57 9.52
C SER A 421 9.99 -24.66 9.59
N SER A 422 10.02 -23.66 10.47
CA SER A 422 11.19 -22.77 10.59
C SER A 422 12.43 -23.54 11.06
N VAL A 423 13.56 -23.31 10.38
CA VAL A 423 14.83 -24.07 10.52
C VAL A 423 15.37 -24.11 11.96
N ASN A 424 14.99 -23.13 12.79
CA ASN A 424 15.47 -22.98 14.17
C ASN A 424 14.35 -23.07 15.23
N PHE A 425 13.19 -23.66 14.92
CA PHE A 425 12.11 -23.80 15.90
C PHE A 425 12.42 -24.92 16.91
N ASP A 426 12.59 -24.54 18.19
CA ASP A 426 12.65 -25.47 19.33
C ASP A 426 11.45 -25.23 20.26
N ARG A 427 10.57 -26.22 20.38
CA ARG A 427 9.42 -26.18 21.32
C ARG A 427 9.89 -25.93 22.76
N ASN A 428 10.99 -26.53 23.17
CA ASN A 428 11.43 -26.50 24.56
C ASN A 428 11.91 -25.12 25.01
N ALA A 429 12.18 -24.22 24.05
CA ALA A 429 12.50 -22.84 24.35
C ALA A 429 11.30 -22.09 24.94
N TYR A 430 10.04 -22.49 24.68
CA TYR A 430 8.86 -21.68 24.98
C TYR A 430 7.99 -22.23 26.10
N ALA A 431 7.56 -21.35 27.00
CA ALA A 431 6.70 -21.67 28.13
C ALA A 431 5.31 -22.18 27.70
N LYS A 432 4.72 -21.53 26.70
CA LYS A 432 3.39 -21.85 26.18
C LYS A 432 3.37 -21.73 24.65
N ILE A 433 2.68 -22.68 24.01
CA ILE A 433 2.44 -22.63 22.58
C ILE A 433 0.96 -22.77 22.30
N VAL A 434 0.43 -21.86 21.49
CA VAL A 434 -0.88 -21.96 20.86
C VAL A 434 -0.66 -22.37 19.41
N HIS A 435 -1.10 -23.56 19.03
CA HIS A 435 -0.94 -24.06 17.66
C HIS A 435 -2.24 -23.90 16.88
N VAL A 436 -2.17 -23.35 15.68
CA VAL A 436 -3.32 -23.15 14.78
C VAL A 436 -3.22 -24.12 13.62
N GLY A 437 -4.29 -24.91 13.42
CA GLY A 437 -4.36 -25.96 12.41
C GLY A 437 -4.26 -27.36 12.99
N GLY A 438 -4.78 -28.35 12.26
CA GLY A 438 -4.96 -29.73 12.74
C GLY A 438 -3.74 -30.65 12.56
N SER A 439 -2.61 -30.16 12.05
CA SER A 439 -1.45 -30.99 11.69
C SER A 439 -0.15 -30.37 12.19
N GLY A 440 0.79 -31.21 12.64
CA GLY A 440 2.14 -30.74 13.02
C GLY A 440 2.20 -29.94 14.32
N ALA A 441 1.21 -30.07 15.19
CA ALA A 441 1.20 -29.38 16.48
C ALA A 441 2.37 -29.85 17.38
N PRO A 442 3.22 -28.93 17.89
CA PRO A 442 4.25 -29.30 18.85
C PRO A 442 3.64 -29.90 20.12
N THR A 443 4.32 -30.88 20.73
CA THR A 443 3.86 -31.55 21.95
C THR A 443 3.55 -30.55 23.07
N GLY A 444 2.41 -30.73 23.75
CA GLY A 444 1.97 -29.87 24.86
C GLY A 444 1.47 -28.49 24.44
N SER A 445 1.10 -28.30 23.17
CA SER A 445 0.47 -27.06 22.69
C SER A 445 -1.02 -27.02 23.00
N THR A 446 -1.57 -25.82 23.22
CA THR A 446 -3.02 -25.59 23.08
C THR A 446 -3.35 -25.54 21.60
N VAL A 447 -4.11 -26.51 21.09
CA VAL A 447 -4.41 -26.64 19.65
C VAL A 447 -5.76 -26.00 19.34
N LEU A 448 -5.77 -25.13 18.33
CA LEU A 448 -6.97 -24.50 17.76
C LEU A 448 -7.12 -25.02 16.33
N ALA A 449 -7.93 -26.06 16.17
CA ALA A 449 -8.14 -26.75 14.90
C ALA A 449 -9.60 -27.19 14.76
N GLY A 450 -10.27 -26.65 13.75
CA GLY A 450 -11.61 -27.09 13.33
C GLY A 450 -11.54 -28.11 12.20
N LYS A 451 -12.70 -28.57 11.72
CA LYS A 451 -12.79 -29.50 10.58
C LYS A 451 -12.38 -28.85 9.26
N ASP A 452 -12.51 -27.54 9.17
CA ASP A 452 -12.02 -26.74 8.06
C ASP A 452 -11.36 -25.44 8.56
N ARG A 453 -10.83 -24.65 7.63
CA ARG A 453 -10.16 -23.39 7.93
C ARG A 453 -11.09 -22.35 8.57
N TRP A 454 -12.40 -22.45 8.36
CA TRP A 454 -13.37 -21.50 8.88
C TRP A 454 -13.73 -21.81 10.32
N GLU A 455 -13.97 -23.07 10.64
CA GLU A 455 -14.16 -23.51 12.03
C GLU A 455 -12.87 -23.30 12.85
N THR A 456 -11.70 -23.46 12.24
CA THR A 456 -10.41 -23.09 12.85
C THR A 456 -10.35 -21.60 13.19
N LEU A 457 -10.86 -20.74 12.30
CA LEU A 457 -10.97 -19.30 12.52
C LEU A 457 -11.93 -18.99 13.69
N ASP A 458 -13.06 -19.69 13.78
CA ASP A 458 -14.07 -19.49 14.83
C ASP A 458 -13.51 -19.89 16.21
N LEU A 459 -12.71 -20.98 16.28
CA LEU A 459 -11.99 -21.39 17.48
C LEU A 459 -10.94 -20.37 17.91
N VAL A 460 -10.20 -19.80 16.94
CA VAL A 460 -9.27 -18.70 17.18
C VAL A 460 -10.00 -17.47 17.73
N GLU A 461 -11.15 -17.11 17.16
CA GLU A 461 -11.94 -15.97 17.61
C GLU A 461 -12.40 -16.16 19.06
N LYS A 462 -12.89 -17.36 19.40
CA LYS A 462 -13.26 -17.69 20.78
C LYS A 462 -12.07 -17.57 21.72
N TYR A 463 -10.93 -18.15 21.35
CA TYR A 463 -9.71 -18.08 22.16
C TYR A 463 -9.25 -16.65 22.42
N ILE A 464 -9.32 -15.78 21.40
CA ILE A 464 -9.02 -14.35 21.54
C ILE A 464 -9.96 -13.69 22.57
N LYS A 465 -11.27 -13.93 22.48
CA LYS A 465 -12.26 -13.37 23.42
C LYS A 465 -12.00 -13.82 24.86
N ASP A 466 -11.63 -15.08 25.04
CA ASP A 466 -11.39 -15.65 26.38
C ASP A 466 -10.07 -15.16 27.00
N ASN A 467 -9.15 -14.60 26.21
CA ASN A 467 -7.80 -14.22 26.65
C ASN A 467 -7.45 -12.73 26.45
N LEU A 468 -8.36 -11.92 25.90
CA LEU A 468 -8.25 -10.47 25.91
C LEU A 468 -8.46 -9.97 27.35
N LYS A 469 -7.44 -9.34 27.93
CA LYS A 469 -7.57 -8.61 29.20
C LYS A 469 -7.76 -7.12 28.96
#